data_AF-A0A6A5KNV8-F1
#
_entry.id   AF-A0A6A5KNV8-F1
#
_cell.length_a   1.000
_cell.length_b   1.000
_cell.length_c   1.000
_cell.angle_alpha   90.00
_cell.angle_beta   90.00
_cell.angle_gamma   90.00
#
_symmetry.space_group_name_H-M   'P 1'
#
loop_
_entity.id
_entity.type
_entity.pdbx_description
1 polymer ?
#
loop_
_entity_poly.entity_id
_entity_poly.type
_entity_poly.pdbx_seq_one_letter_code
_entity_poly.pdbx_strand_id
1 'polypeptide(L)'
;MASNDKTLQLSFMDKQIHISNYGRYGLIFEFKETDKALQEAVTNALRESFCKVLLRFPYLAGKVGKTGEDEDNPLEVRYPDWITPEAEASRLVSFKDSTDSKFDDYNELAKHGFTQDKLPSEQFCPMAIAHHPGLDEGDPFGEGTTKFENGPLPAFATQATFIPGRLVLSL
;
A
#
# COMPACT_ATOMS: atom_id res chain seq x y z
N MET A 1 16.28 -3.30 25.01
CA MET A 1 16.64 -2.05 24.32
C MET A 1 15.33 -1.36 24.01
N ALA A 2 15.07 -0.18 24.58
CA ALA A 2 13.84 0.56 24.27
C ALA A 2 13.84 0.87 22.78
N SER A 3 12.80 0.48 22.04
CA SER A 3 12.66 0.95 20.66
C SER A 3 12.47 2.46 20.74
N ASN A 4 13.33 3.22 20.06
CA ASN A 4 13.13 4.65 19.88
C ASN A 4 12.03 4.84 18.83
N ASP A 5 10.80 4.43 19.14
CA ASP A 5 9.67 4.64 18.26
C ASP A 5 9.03 6.00 18.57
N LYS A 6 8.77 6.77 17.52
CA LYS A 6 7.95 7.97 17.56
C LYS A 6 6.50 7.59 17.32
N THR A 7 5.62 8.45 17.82
CA THR A 7 4.17 8.28 17.68
C THR A 7 3.58 9.49 17.00
N LEU A 8 2.79 9.26 15.95
CA LEU A 8 1.93 10.26 15.35
C LEU A 8 0.51 10.02 15.87
N GLN A 9 0.00 11.02 16.58
CA GLN A 9 -1.35 11.00 17.13
C GLN A 9 -2.37 11.26 16.02
N LEU A 10 -3.31 10.33 15.87
CA LEU A 10 -4.40 10.45 14.91
C LEU A 10 -5.47 11.43 15.40
N SER A 11 -6.13 12.11 14.48
CA SER A 11 -7.21 13.05 14.81
C SER A 11 -8.43 12.31 15.37
N PHE A 12 -9.37 13.06 15.96
CA PHE A 12 -10.64 12.49 16.41
C PHE A 12 -11.42 11.82 15.26
N MET A 13 -11.30 12.35 14.03
CA MET A 13 -11.93 11.78 12.85
C MET A 13 -11.27 10.45 12.45
N ASP A 14 -9.94 10.41 12.41
CA ASP A 14 -9.18 9.21 12.05
C ASP A 14 -9.39 8.04 13.04
N LYS A 15 -9.79 8.34 14.27
CA LYS A 15 -10.07 7.36 15.33
C LYS A 15 -11.48 6.77 15.28
N GLN A 16 -12.30 7.18 14.32
CA GLN A 16 -13.66 6.65 14.19
C GLN A 16 -13.63 5.23 13.59
N ILE A 17 -14.07 4.24 14.36
CA ILE A 17 -14.01 2.82 13.95
C ILE A 17 -14.80 2.52 12.68
N HIS A 18 -15.89 3.25 12.43
CA HIS A 18 -16.77 3.06 11.26
C HIS A 18 -16.17 3.59 9.94
N ILE A 19 -15.01 4.25 9.99
CA ILE A 19 -14.24 4.67 8.80
C ILE A 19 -12.81 4.11 8.79
N SER A 20 -12.53 3.13 9.66
CA SER A 20 -11.24 2.45 9.76
C SER A 20 -11.06 1.46 8.61
N ASN A 21 -10.98 1.97 7.38
CA ASN A 21 -10.73 1.17 6.19
C ASN A 21 -9.31 1.43 5.69
N TYR A 22 -8.65 0.41 5.15
CA TYR A 22 -7.42 0.64 4.40
C TYR A 22 -7.77 1.33 3.09
N GLY A 23 -7.49 2.64 3.00
CA GLY A 23 -7.79 3.40 1.79
C GLY A 23 -6.98 2.85 0.62
N ARG A 24 -7.67 2.46 -0.46
CA ARG A 24 -7.04 1.89 -1.65
C ARG A 24 -7.28 2.76 -2.86
N TYR A 25 -6.21 3.15 -3.54
CA TYR A 25 -6.25 3.98 -4.73
C TYR A 25 -5.45 3.33 -5.85
N GLY A 26 -6.09 3.17 -7.01
CA GLY A 26 -5.44 2.73 -8.24
C GLY A 26 -5.14 3.91 -9.15
N LEU A 27 -3.87 4.11 -9.50
CA LEU A 27 -3.45 5.08 -10.52
C LEU A 27 -2.93 4.32 -11.73
N ILE A 28 -3.43 4.67 -12.91
CA ILE A 28 -3.09 3.98 -14.16
C ILE A 28 -2.29 4.92 -15.04
N PHE A 29 -1.11 4.46 -15.45
CA PHE A 29 -0.20 5.18 -16.32
C PHE A 29 -0.06 4.43 -17.63
N GLU A 30 -0.29 5.13 -18.73
CA GLU A 30 -0.15 4.60 -20.07
C GLU A 30 1.25 4.86 -20.64
N PHE A 31 1.82 3.82 -21.23
CA PHE A 31 3.09 3.85 -21.95
C PHE A 31 2.85 3.45 -23.41
N LYS A 32 3.61 4.06 -24.32
CA LYS A 32 3.52 3.71 -25.74
C LYS A 32 4.02 2.28 -26.00
N GLU A 33 5.12 1.91 -25.35
CA GLU A 33 5.70 0.57 -25.33
C GLU A 33 6.28 0.33 -23.93
N THR A 34 6.13 -0.88 -23.41
CA THR A 34 6.73 -1.29 -22.13
C THR A 34 7.83 -2.28 -22.43
N ASP A 35 9.07 -1.81 -22.42
CA ASP A 35 10.25 -2.66 -22.48
C ASP A 35 10.87 -2.81 -21.09
N LYS A 36 11.83 -3.74 -20.99
CA LYS A 36 12.52 -4.02 -19.73
C LYS A 36 13.31 -2.80 -19.21
N ALA A 37 13.87 -1.99 -20.10
CA ALA A 37 14.66 -0.82 -19.71
C ALA A 37 13.77 0.26 -19.07
N LEU A 38 12.58 0.48 -19.61
CA LEU A 38 11.58 1.37 -19.04
C LEU A 38 11.09 0.84 -17.70
N GLN A 39 10.79 -0.46 -17.58
CA GLN A 39 10.38 -1.06 -16.30
C GLN A 39 11.45 -0.88 -15.21
N GLU A 40 12.72 -1.13 -15.52
CA GLU A 40 13.84 -0.91 -14.60
C GLU A 40 13.97 0.58 -14.24
N ALA A 41 13.86 1.49 -15.20
CA ALA A 41 13.92 2.93 -14.97
C ALA A 41 12.78 3.42 -14.07
N VAL A 42 11.54 2.99 -14.33
CA VAL A 42 10.36 3.31 -13.52
C VAL A 42 10.51 2.75 -12.11
N THR A 43 10.98 1.51 -11.99
CA THR A 43 11.22 0.86 -10.70
C THR A 43 12.22 1.63 -9.85
N ASN A 44 13.36 2.01 -10.44
CA ASN A 44 14.38 2.78 -9.77
C ASN A 44 13.86 4.18 -9.40
N ALA A 45 13.18 4.86 -10.33
CA ALA A 45 12.62 6.19 -10.07
C ALA A 45 11.59 6.18 -8.93
N LEU A 46 10.70 5.18 -8.89
CA LEU A 46 9.72 5.03 -7.81
C LEU A 46 10.40 4.76 -6.47
N ARG A 47 11.39 3.86 -6.41
CA ARG A 47 12.14 3.59 -5.17
C ARG A 47 12.91 4.82 -4.68
N GLU A 48 13.69 5.45 -5.55
CA GLU A 48 14.52 6.61 -5.19
C GLU A 48 13.66 7.81 -4.77
N SER A 49 12.56 8.07 -5.46
CA SER A 49 11.63 9.12 -5.07
C SER A 49 10.95 8.80 -3.74
N PHE A 50 10.57 7.55 -3.51
CA PHE A 50 9.97 7.15 -2.25
C PHE A 50 10.94 7.22 -1.06
N CYS A 51 12.25 6.95 -1.26
CA CYS A 51 13.27 7.23 -0.24
C CYS A 51 13.23 8.70 0.21
N LYS A 52 13.10 9.64 -0.73
CA LYS A 52 12.99 11.09 -0.42
C LYS A 52 11.68 11.41 0.30
N VAL A 53 10.58 10.75 -0.06
CA VAL A 53 9.29 10.87 0.65
C VAL A 53 9.43 10.40 2.09
N LEU A 54 10.05 9.24 2.34
CA LEU A 54 10.23 8.69 3.69
C LEU A 54 11.13 9.58 4.58
N LEU A 55 12.15 10.21 4.01
CA LEU A 55 12.97 11.18 4.74
C LEU A 55 12.15 12.40 5.19
N ARG A 56 11.14 12.80 4.41
CA ARG A 56 10.27 13.94 4.74
C ARG A 56 9.11 13.52 5.66
N PHE A 57 8.58 12.32 5.47
CA PHE A 57 7.38 11.78 6.11
C PHE A 57 7.65 10.38 6.68
N PRO A 58 8.48 10.26 7.73
CA PRO A 58 8.93 8.96 8.25
C PRO A 58 7.81 8.10 8.84
N TYR A 59 6.68 8.71 9.22
CA TYR A 59 5.51 7.99 9.72
C TYR A 59 4.89 7.04 8.69
N LEU A 60 5.15 7.24 7.39
CA LEU A 60 4.70 6.32 6.33
C LEU A 60 5.41 4.95 6.40
N ALA A 61 6.62 4.89 6.98
CA ALA A 61 7.28 3.62 7.27
C ALA A 61 6.75 2.93 8.53
N GLY A 62 5.84 3.59 9.26
CA GLY A 62 5.27 3.09 10.49
C GLY A 62 4.17 2.07 10.31
N LYS A 63 3.49 1.80 11.42
CA LYS A 63 2.33 0.93 11.50
C LYS A 63 1.21 1.63 12.27
N VAL A 64 -0.02 1.45 11.79
CA VAL A 64 -1.25 1.89 12.44
C VAL A 64 -1.77 0.76 13.30
N GLY A 65 -2.15 1.05 14.54
CA GLY A 65 -2.80 0.08 15.43
C GLY A 65 -3.23 0.70 16.75
N LYS A 66 -3.85 -0.10 17.62
CA LYS A 66 -4.28 0.33 18.96
C LYS A 66 -3.09 0.56 19.90
N THR A 67 -3.19 1.57 20.76
CA THR A 67 -2.16 1.88 21.78
C THR A 67 -2.18 0.87 22.93
N GLY A 68 -1.53 -0.29 22.83
CA GLY A 68 -1.48 -1.28 23.92
C GLY A 68 -2.59 -2.33 23.82
N GLU A 69 -2.84 -3.09 24.90
CA GLU A 69 -3.69 -4.31 24.85
C GLU A 69 -5.19 -4.06 25.11
N ASP A 70 -5.57 -2.88 25.63
CA ASP A 70 -6.98 -2.56 25.87
C ASP A 70 -7.73 -2.27 24.56
N GLU A 71 -8.96 -2.78 24.43
CA GLU A 71 -9.81 -2.60 23.25
C GLU A 71 -10.25 -1.14 23.05
N ASP A 72 -10.33 -0.39 24.15
CA ASP A 72 -10.70 1.04 24.20
C ASP A 72 -9.54 1.98 23.84
N ASN A 73 -8.35 1.43 23.60
CA ASN A 73 -7.18 2.25 23.29
C ASN A 73 -7.30 2.93 21.91
N PRO A 74 -6.89 4.20 21.82
CA PRO A 74 -6.96 4.94 20.57
C PRO A 74 -6.05 4.32 19.50
N LEU A 75 -6.41 4.53 18.23
CA LEU A 75 -5.50 4.26 17.11
C LEU A 75 -4.38 5.30 17.06
N GLU A 76 -3.17 4.83 16.80
CA GLU A 76 -1.99 5.66 16.60
C GLU A 76 -1.08 5.08 15.50
N VAL A 77 -0.20 5.92 14.96
CA VAL A 77 0.88 5.46 14.08
C VAL A 77 2.18 5.43 14.86
N ARG A 78 2.75 4.24 15.01
CA ARG A 78 4.10 4.04 15.56
C ARG A 78 5.09 3.90 14.41
N TYR A 79 6.16 4.68 14.46
CA TYR A 79 7.20 4.66 13.44
C TYR A 79 8.58 4.84 14.06
N PRO A 80 9.62 4.24 13.49
CA PRO A 80 10.96 4.33 14.06
C PRO A 80 11.51 5.76 13.98
N ASP A 81 12.26 6.18 15.00
CA ASP A 81 12.95 7.47 15.04
C ASP A 81 14.00 7.59 13.92
N TRP A 82 14.60 6.46 13.54
CA TRP A 82 15.59 6.35 12.47
C TRP A 82 15.17 5.28 11.48
N ILE A 83 15.19 5.62 10.20
CA ILE A 83 14.95 4.69 9.09
C ILE A 83 16.18 4.58 8.22
N THR A 84 16.36 3.43 7.58
CA THR A 84 17.17 3.31 6.37
C THR A 84 16.23 3.43 5.18
N PRO A 85 16.15 4.61 4.51
CA PRO A 85 15.12 4.88 3.51
C PRO A 85 15.05 3.84 2.40
N GLU A 86 16.19 3.32 1.95
CA GLU A 86 16.27 2.31 0.90
C GLU A 86 15.66 0.97 1.33
N ALA A 87 15.90 0.56 2.58
CA ALA A 87 15.34 -0.66 3.13
C ALA A 87 13.82 -0.55 3.30
N GLU A 88 13.35 0.58 3.84
CA GLU A 88 11.93 0.85 4.02
C GLU A 88 11.20 1.02 2.68
N ALA A 89 11.78 1.73 1.72
CA ALA A 89 11.21 1.84 0.38
C ALA A 89 11.13 0.47 -0.32
N SER A 90 12.13 -0.39 -0.14
CA SER A 90 12.08 -1.76 -0.69
C SER A 90 11.01 -2.62 -0.04
N ARG A 91 10.70 -2.38 1.24
CA ARG A 91 9.64 -3.07 1.98
C ARG A 91 8.24 -2.58 1.60
N LEU A 92 8.09 -1.28 1.37
CA LEU A 92 6.80 -0.62 1.18
C LEU A 92 6.39 -0.52 -0.29
N VAL A 93 7.36 -0.47 -1.21
CA VAL A 93 7.14 -0.37 -2.66
C VAL A 93 7.46 -1.72 -3.31
N SER A 94 6.40 -2.47 -3.61
CA SER A 94 6.48 -3.74 -4.31
C SER A 94 6.31 -3.56 -5.82
N PHE A 95 6.86 -4.49 -6.60
CA PHE A 95 6.81 -4.48 -8.06
C PHE A 95 6.38 -5.85 -8.55
N LYS A 96 5.50 -5.87 -9.55
CA LYS A 96 4.94 -7.10 -10.11
C LYS A 96 4.75 -6.93 -11.62
N ASP A 97 5.08 -7.97 -12.36
CA ASP A 97 4.64 -8.10 -13.75
C ASP A 97 3.41 -9.00 -13.78
N SER A 98 2.32 -8.53 -14.37
CA SER A 98 1.16 -9.38 -14.65
C SER A 98 1.15 -9.72 -16.14
N THR A 99 1.28 -11.01 -16.43
CA THR A 99 1.17 -11.59 -17.77
C THR A 99 -0.23 -12.14 -18.04
N ASP A 100 -1.22 -11.75 -17.24
CA ASP A 100 -2.59 -12.19 -17.40
C ASP A 100 -3.23 -11.47 -18.59
N SER A 101 -3.58 -12.24 -19.61
CA SER A 101 -4.07 -11.72 -20.89
C SER A 101 -5.38 -10.95 -20.78
N LYS A 102 -6.10 -11.06 -19.66
CA LYS A 102 -7.30 -10.25 -19.42
C LYS A 102 -7.02 -8.74 -19.35
N PHE A 103 -5.76 -8.33 -19.18
CA PHE A 103 -5.34 -6.93 -19.16
C PHE A 103 -4.77 -6.43 -20.48
N ASP A 104 -4.75 -7.26 -21.52
CA ASP A 104 -4.16 -6.91 -22.82
C ASP A 104 -5.01 -5.84 -23.55
N ASP A 105 -6.33 -5.85 -23.35
CA ASP A 105 -7.25 -4.91 -23.99
C ASP A 105 -7.62 -3.74 -23.08
N TYR A 106 -6.88 -2.65 -23.22
CA TYR A 106 -7.18 -1.41 -22.54
C TYR A 106 -8.44 -0.71 -22.99
N ASN A 107 -8.81 -0.82 -24.27
CA ASN A 107 -10.02 -0.17 -24.71
C ASN A 107 -11.21 -0.80 -23.97
N GLU A 108 -11.14 -2.09 -23.68
CA GLU A 108 -12.11 -2.76 -22.82
C GLU A 108 -12.01 -2.30 -21.35
N LEU A 109 -10.80 -2.23 -20.76
CA LEU A 109 -10.64 -1.72 -19.38
C LEU A 109 -11.16 -0.27 -19.21
N ALA A 110 -10.87 0.60 -20.18
CA ALA A 110 -11.27 2.00 -20.18
C ALA A 110 -12.79 2.15 -20.42
N LYS A 111 -13.40 1.35 -21.32
CA LYS A 111 -14.85 1.33 -21.52
C LYS A 111 -15.61 0.94 -20.26
N HIS A 112 -15.03 0.06 -19.44
CA HIS A 112 -15.62 -0.38 -18.18
C HIS A 112 -15.25 0.51 -16.99
N GLY A 113 -14.50 1.61 -17.21
CA GLY A 113 -14.20 2.59 -16.16
C GLY A 113 -13.32 2.06 -15.04
N PHE A 114 -12.52 1.01 -15.29
CA PHE A 114 -11.59 0.43 -14.32
C PHE A 114 -12.25 0.01 -13.00
N THR A 115 -13.44 -0.59 -13.09
CA THR A 115 -14.19 -1.12 -11.96
C THR A 115 -13.43 -2.24 -11.24
N GLN A 116 -13.78 -2.52 -9.98
CA GLN A 116 -13.09 -3.50 -9.13
C GLN A 116 -13.06 -4.92 -9.73
N ASP A 117 -14.05 -5.31 -10.53
CA ASP A 117 -14.06 -6.58 -11.28
C ASP A 117 -12.97 -6.64 -12.36
N LYS A 118 -12.54 -5.49 -12.88
CA LYS A 118 -11.48 -5.35 -13.87
C LYS A 118 -10.11 -5.15 -13.24
N LEU A 119 -10.04 -4.66 -12.00
CA LEU A 119 -8.80 -4.55 -11.23
C LEU A 119 -8.91 -5.33 -9.92
N PRO A 120 -8.93 -6.67 -9.98
CA PRO A 120 -9.14 -7.53 -8.82
C PRO A 120 -8.04 -7.36 -7.77
N SER A 121 -8.44 -7.34 -6.50
CA SER A 121 -7.55 -7.17 -5.37
C SER A 121 -6.49 -8.27 -5.23
N GLU A 122 -6.80 -9.49 -5.67
CA GLU A 122 -5.83 -10.59 -5.75
C GLU A 122 -4.60 -10.22 -6.59
N GLN A 123 -4.75 -9.29 -7.53
CA GLN A 123 -3.67 -8.89 -8.42
C GLN A 123 -3.04 -7.56 -8.07
N PHE A 124 -3.85 -6.60 -7.63
CA PHE A 124 -3.45 -5.21 -7.45
C PHE A 124 -3.37 -4.77 -5.97
N CYS A 125 -3.78 -5.59 -5.01
CA CYS A 125 -3.51 -5.28 -3.60
C CYS A 125 -1.99 -5.31 -3.34
N PRO A 126 -1.42 -4.27 -2.68
CA PRO A 126 0.00 -4.28 -2.34
C PRO A 126 0.42 -5.51 -1.54
N MET A 127 1.57 -6.11 -1.90
CA MET A 127 2.07 -7.31 -1.22
C MET A 127 2.23 -7.16 0.29
N ALA A 128 2.52 -5.94 0.78
CA ALA A 128 2.65 -5.68 2.21
C ALA A 128 1.32 -5.75 2.98
N ILE A 129 0.18 -5.71 2.28
CA ILE A 129 -1.17 -5.79 2.83
C ILE A 129 -1.82 -7.12 2.49
N ALA A 130 -1.63 -7.65 1.29
CA ALA A 130 -2.21 -8.91 0.87
C ALA A 130 -1.89 -10.04 1.87
N HIS A 131 -2.94 -10.63 2.46
CA HIS A 131 -2.89 -11.65 3.51
C HIS A 131 -2.07 -11.25 4.75
N HIS A 132 -1.99 -9.95 5.06
CA HIS A 132 -1.27 -9.49 6.24
C HIS A 132 -1.94 -10.03 7.52
N PRO A 133 -1.18 -10.58 8.49
CA PRO A 133 -1.76 -11.22 9.69
C PRO A 133 -2.61 -10.30 10.57
N GLY A 134 -2.40 -8.98 10.48
CA GLY A 134 -3.19 -7.98 11.20
C GLY A 134 -4.55 -7.65 10.56
N LEU A 135 -4.89 -8.23 9.40
CA LEU A 135 -6.20 -8.07 8.78
C LEU A 135 -7.26 -8.93 9.48
N ASP A 136 -8.52 -8.53 9.37
CA ASP A 136 -9.64 -9.24 9.95
C ASP A 136 -9.96 -10.54 9.18
N GLU A 137 -10.55 -11.53 9.87
CA GLU A 137 -10.92 -12.79 9.22
C GLU A 137 -11.93 -12.56 8.09
N GLY A 138 -11.64 -13.15 6.93
CA GLY A 138 -12.47 -12.99 5.73
C GLY A 138 -12.17 -11.74 4.89
N ASP A 139 -11.20 -10.90 5.30
CA ASP A 139 -10.73 -9.75 4.51
C ASP A 139 -9.24 -9.88 4.14
N PRO A 140 -8.89 -10.79 3.21
CA PRO A 140 -7.48 -11.05 2.86
C PRO A 140 -6.80 -9.88 2.14
N PHE A 141 -7.53 -8.85 1.70
CA PHE A 141 -6.98 -7.76 0.88
C PHE A 141 -7.26 -6.36 1.44
N GLY A 142 -7.80 -6.25 2.65
CA GLY A 142 -8.08 -4.97 3.31
C GLY A 142 -9.16 -4.15 2.61
N GLU A 143 -10.19 -4.78 2.07
CA GLU A 143 -11.33 -4.11 1.41
C GLU A 143 -12.42 -3.68 2.40
N GLY A 144 -12.47 -4.35 3.56
CA GLY A 144 -13.43 -4.08 4.61
C GLY A 144 -12.95 -3.05 5.63
N THR A 145 -13.74 -2.93 6.69
CA THR A 145 -13.33 -2.19 7.88
C THR A 145 -12.38 -3.05 8.70
N THR A 146 -11.23 -2.47 9.03
CA THR A 146 -10.20 -3.07 9.88
C THR A 146 -10.42 -2.68 11.34
N LYS A 147 -10.59 -3.69 12.21
CA LYS A 147 -10.76 -3.50 13.65
C LYS A 147 -9.45 -3.37 14.43
N PHE A 148 -8.34 -3.77 13.82
CA PHE A 148 -6.99 -3.81 14.40
C PHE A 148 -6.88 -4.75 15.63
N GLU A 149 -7.76 -5.74 15.73
CA GLU A 149 -7.75 -6.76 16.81
C GLU A 149 -6.61 -7.78 16.60
N ASN A 150 -6.30 -8.10 15.34
CA ASN A 150 -5.25 -9.05 14.98
C ASN A 150 -3.84 -8.42 14.94
N GLY A 151 -3.74 -7.13 15.25
CA GLY A 151 -2.49 -6.39 15.35
C GLY A 151 -2.38 -5.23 14.37
N PRO A 152 -1.23 -4.54 14.37
CA PRO A 152 -1.04 -3.32 13.60
C PRO A 152 -0.81 -3.61 12.11
N LEU A 153 -1.25 -2.69 11.26
CA LEU A 153 -1.04 -2.74 9.81
C LEU A 153 0.00 -1.69 9.35
N PRO A 154 0.70 -1.90 8.23
CA PRO A 154 1.55 -0.86 7.63
C PRO A 154 0.77 0.45 7.41
N ALA A 155 1.32 1.58 7.83
CA ALA A 155 0.68 2.89 7.62
C ALA A 155 0.55 3.25 6.13
N PHE A 156 1.40 2.67 5.29
CA PHE A 156 1.41 2.82 3.86
C PHE A 156 1.88 1.53 3.21
N ALA A 157 1.39 1.23 2.02
CA ALA A 157 1.88 0.14 1.19
C ALA A 157 1.61 0.49 -0.27
N THR A 158 2.50 0.10 -1.17
CA THR A 158 2.24 0.31 -2.59
C THR A 158 2.77 -0.82 -3.45
N GLN A 159 2.12 -1.01 -4.60
CA GLN A 159 2.55 -1.94 -5.63
C GLN A 159 2.44 -1.30 -7.01
N ALA A 160 3.56 -1.32 -7.71
CA ALA A 160 3.65 -1.05 -9.14
C ALA A 160 3.43 -2.37 -9.90
N THR A 161 2.28 -2.49 -10.57
CA THR A 161 1.94 -3.67 -11.39
C THR A 161 2.05 -3.31 -12.86
N PHE A 162 3.05 -3.84 -13.55
CA PHE A 162 3.18 -3.71 -14.99
C PHE A 162 2.21 -4.66 -15.69
N ILE A 163 1.44 -4.10 -16.61
CA ILE A 163 0.57 -4.83 -17.56
C ILE A 163 0.96 -4.36 -18.97
N PRO A 164 0.55 -5.07 -20.04
CA PRO A 164 0.92 -4.66 -21.39
C PRO A 164 0.60 -3.19 -21.72
N GLY A 165 1.67 -2.42 -22.00
CA GLY A 165 1.63 -1.00 -22.32
C GLY A 165 1.34 -0.07 -21.15
N ARG A 166 1.30 -0.53 -19.89
CA ARG A 166 0.84 0.30 -18.74
C ARG A 166 1.49 -0.09 -17.42
N LEU A 167 1.30 0.81 -16.46
CA LEU A 167 1.56 0.57 -15.05
C LEU A 167 0.31 0.91 -14.23
N VAL A 168 -0.09 -0.01 -13.37
CA VAL A 168 -1.07 0.25 -12.32
C VAL A 168 -0.33 0.41 -11.00
N LEU A 169 -0.32 1.62 -10.45
CA LEU A 169 0.21 1.91 -9.13
C LEU A 169 -0.94 1.83 -8.12
N SER A 170 -0.88 0.85 -7.24
CA SER A 170 -1.85 0.65 -6.16
C SER A 170 -1.27 1.20 -4.87
N LEU A 171 -2.00 2.09 -4.21
CA LEU A 171 -1.64 2.81 -2.99
C LEU A 171 -2.65 2.49 -1.89
#